data_AF-A0A2N3C169-F1
#
_entry.id   AF-A0A2N3C169-F1
#
_cell.length_a   1.000
_cell.length_b   1.000
_cell.length_c   1.000
_cell.angle_alpha   90.00
_cell.angle_beta   90.00
_cell.angle_gamma   90.00
#
_symmetry.space_group_name_H-M   'P 1'
#
loop_
_entity.id
_entity.type
_entity.pdbx_description
1 polymer ?
#
loop_
_entity_poly.entity_id
_entity_poly.type
_entity_poly.pdbx_seq_one_letter_code
_entity_poly.pdbx_strand_id
1 'polypeptide(L)'
;MKSSYKIENNPYKTHWYNRRAAYWIDKHLDRDSGDMGQIEVIRLDPAPGVAPSEKPPVRIFLGTEPGQYRATRVFVWSVMQVRNPARQYEIHLMSNIAGIPRVSWKTGFTNYRYAIPHLAGNTGRAIYNDVDQIYLTDPAALFDMEMGGKGVLAISVKENSVMLIDCDRMAPMWTLDDVKAGKTHDHFKRAMEAGGLFGEMPGTWNSRDGEFPIAQTDCLHYTTLHTQPWKPFPGLLVYRDNPLGQVWHDLEKSADAAGYLLFTKERPSAEFHRLIAQYQQMHDAPEIFPGSQVRKYFAAIADLARETGATGILDYGAGKAINYQTIPGESDDSPWRQSTALPGIRVRCYDPGHAPFAELDGDERHDGVISTDVVEHLSPFDVPWVIDEMFGLARKFVFIVAACYPAIKTLPDGRNAHTTQQQPYWWHTQMALAARRHPGLRWQLTCQQKGRLGRRQTVFTEASALPLD
;
A
#
# COMPACT_ATOMS: atom_id res chain seq x y z
N MET A 1 -18.63 39.20 -12.76
CA MET A 1 -18.89 39.07 -11.31
C MET A 1 -18.50 37.66 -10.87
N LYS A 2 -17.34 37.49 -10.23
CA LYS A 2 -16.91 36.21 -9.66
C LYS A 2 -17.57 36.07 -8.30
N SER A 3 -18.62 35.27 -8.18
CA SER A 3 -19.09 34.81 -6.87
C SER A 3 -18.05 33.82 -6.36
N SER A 4 -17.15 34.28 -5.48
CA SER A 4 -16.36 33.35 -4.68
C SER A 4 -17.34 32.70 -3.70
N TYR A 5 -17.55 31.40 -3.80
CA TYR A 5 -18.16 30.63 -2.72
C TYR A 5 -17.18 30.63 -1.55
N LYS A 6 -17.22 31.69 -0.74
CA LYS A 6 -16.55 31.72 0.56
C LYS A 6 -17.38 30.90 1.52
N ILE A 7 -16.94 29.68 1.82
CA ILE A 7 -17.47 28.93 2.94
C ILE A 7 -16.96 29.61 4.22
N GLU A 8 -17.85 30.29 4.94
CA GLU A 8 -17.54 31.20 6.06
C GLU A 8 -16.94 30.52 7.31
N ASN A 9 -17.02 29.19 7.40
CA ASN A 9 -16.34 28.38 8.41
C ASN A 9 -15.45 27.41 7.65
N ASN A 10 -14.13 27.33 7.91
CA ASN A 10 -13.26 26.35 7.25
C ASN A 10 -13.85 24.94 7.44
N PRO A 11 -14.57 24.39 6.45
CA PRO A 11 -15.35 23.16 6.62
C PRO A 11 -14.41 21.93 6.63
N TYR A 12 -13.14 22.16 6.33
CA TYR A 12 -12.12 21.15 6.11
C TYR A 12 -11.38 20.74 7.39
N LYS A 13 -11.82 21.23 8.57
CA LYS A 13 -11.21 20.89 9.86
C LYS A 13 -11.85 19.65 10.49
N THR A 14 -11.00 18.74 10.95
CA THR A 14 -11.43 17.61 11.78
C THR A 14 -11.58 18.06 13.23
N HIS A 15 -12.84 18.19 13.67
CA HIS A 15 -13.20 18.62 15.02
C HIS A 15 -13.15 17.47 16.05
N TRP A 16 -13.27 17.81 17.34
CA TRP A 16 -13.21 16.83 18.43
C TRP A 16 -14.31 15.76 18.34
N TYR A 17 -15.51 16.15 17.88
CA TYR A 17 -16.65 15.24 17.71
C TYR A 17 -16.50 14.29 16.51
N ASN A 18 -15.53 14.54 15.62
CA ASN A 18 -15.19 13.64 14.51
C ASN A 18 -14.19 12.54 14.94
N ARG A 19 -13.75 12.55 16.21
CA ARG A 19 -12.70 11.67 16.74
C ARG A 19 -13.31 10.66 17.71
N ARG A 20 -12.93 9.40 17.55
CA ARG A 20 -13.24 8.33 18.51
C ARG A 20 -12.31 8.44 19.73
N ALA A 21 -12.69 7.82 20.84
CA ALA A 21 -11.88 7.81 22.06
C ALA A 21 -10.42 7.34 21.82
N ALA A 22 -10.25 6.33 20.96
CA ALA A 22 -8.94 5.79 20.57
C ALA A 22 -7.99 6.83 19.96
N TYR A 23 -8.51 7.86 19.26
CA TYR A 23 -7.69 8.94 18.71
C TYR A 23 -6.84 9.61 19.79
N TRP A 24 -7.38 9.80 20.99
CA TRP A 24 -6.71 10.51 22.07
C TRP A 24 -5.63 9.67 22.76
N ILE A 25 -5.70 8.35 22.59
CA ILE A 25 -4.75 7.37 23.13
C ILE A 25 -3.60 7.17 22.11
N ASP A 26 -3.93 7.06 20.82
CA ASP A 26 -3.00 6.67 19.75
C ASP A 26 -2.55 7.82 18.83
N LYS A 27 -2.85 9.09 19.16
CA LYS A 27 -2.51 10.27 18.31
C LYS A 27 -1.01 10.42 18.00
N HIS A 28 -0.15 9.79 18.79
CA HIS A 28 1.29 9.79 18.64
C HIS A 28 1.73 8.35 18.42
N LEU A 29 1.49 7.82 17.21
CA LEU A 29 2.27 6.68 16.76
C LEU A 29 3.71 7.16 16.70
N ASP A 30 4.58 6.61 17.55
CA ASP A 30 6.01 6.78 17.38
C ASP A 30 6.37 6.22 16.00
N ARG A 31 6.63 7.15 15.07
CA ARG A 31 7.02 6.82 13.70
C ARG A 31 8.53 6.85 13.66
N ASP A 32 9.13 5.71 13.99
CA ASP A 32 10.56 5.48 13.84
C ASP A 32 11.02 5.74 12.39
N SER A 33 12.34 5.83 12.20
CA SER A 33 12.92 5.90 10.87
C SER A 33 12.40 4.75 10.01
N GLY A 34 12.09 5.05 8.75
CA GLY A 34 11.69 4.01 7.82
C GLY A 34 12.78 2.97 7.59
N ASP A 35 12.42 1.87 6.92
CA ASP A 35 13.29 0.73 6.63
C ASP A 35 13.34 0.38 5.12
N MET A 36 12.63 1.14 4.27
CA MET A 36 12.69 0.99 2.83
C MET A 36 13.98 1.60 2.29
N GLY A 37 14.95 0.75 1.96
CA GLY A 37 16.25 1.16 1.41
C GLY A 37 16.15 1.83 0.04
N GLN A 38 15.08 1.55 -0.71
CA GLN A 38 14.81 2.17 -2.01
C GLN A 38 13.31 2.48 -2.14
N ILE A 39 12.97 3.60 -2.76
CA ILE A 39 11.59 3.92 -3.12
C ILE A 39 11.12 3.04 -4.27
N GLU A 40 9.90 2.54 -4.18
CA GLU A 40 9.27 1.82 -5.28
C GLU A 40 8.82 2.80 -6.37
N VAL A 41 8.96 2.39 -7.63
CA VAL A 41 8.58 3.21 -8.79
C VAL A 41 7.62 2.44 -9.68
N ILE A 42 6.39 2.92 -9.77
CA ILE A 42 5.43 2.40 -10.74
C ILE A 42 5.69 3.08 -12.08
N ARG A 43 6.08 2.28 -13.08
CA ARG A 43 6.32 2.74 -14.44
C ARG A 43 5.10 2.47 -15.30
N LEU A 44 4.60 3.54 -15.90
CA LEU A 44 3.49 3.53 -16.83
C LEU A 44 4.06 3.82 -18.22
N ASP A 45 4.42 2.76 -18.93
CA ASP A 45 5.02 2.85 -20.27
C ASP A 45 4.01 3.34 -21.32
N PRO A 46 4.48 3.85 -22.47
CA PRO A 46 3.62 4.13 -23.61
C PRO A 46 2.73 2.93 -23.94
N ALA A 47 1.46 3.18 -24.25
CA ALA A 47 0.48 2.14 -24.50
C ALA A 47 0.90 1.30 -25.74
N PRO A 48 0.67 -0.02 -25.73
CA PRO A 48 0.97 -0.87 -26.87
C PRO A 48 0.34 -0.34 -28.17
N GLY A 49 1.13 -0.29 -29.24
CA GLY A 49 0.68 0.21 -30.55
C GLY A 49 0.63 1.73 -30.70
N VAL A 50 1.03 2.50 -29.68
CA VAL A 50 1.13 3.97 -29.76
C VAL A 50 2.59 4.39 -29.94
N ALA A 51 2.86 5.29 -30.89
CA ALA A 51 4.19 5.84 -31.09
C ALA A 51 4.64 6.61 -29.82
N PRO A 52 5.79 6.25 -29.20
CA PRO A 52 6.25 6.92 -27.99
C PRO A 52 6.53 8.41 -28.20
N SER A 53 6.16 9.23 -27.22
CA SER A 53 6.52 10.65 -27.15
C SER A 53 8.02 10.80 -26.88
N GLU A 54 8.65 11.77 -27.55
CA GLU A 54 10.06 12.14 -27.30
C GLU A 54 10.24 12.99 -26.03
N LYS A 55 9.14 13.45 -25.42
CA LYS A 55 9.18 14.22 -24.17
C LYS A 55 9.71 13.36 -23.01
N PRO A 56 10.42 13.94 -22.03
CA PRO A 56 10.87 13.21 -20.87
C PRO A 56 9.69 12.64 -20.07
N PRO A 57 9.90 11.54 -19.31
CA PRO A 57 8.87 10.96 -18.46
C PRO A 57 8.31 11.97 -17.46
N VAL A 58 7.00 11.92 -17.23
CA VAL A 58 6.37 12.68 -16.14
C VAL A 58 6.71 11.99 -14.83
N ARG A 59 7.46 12.66 -13.95
CA ARG A 59 7.87 12.11 -12.66
C ARG A 59 6.98 12.65 -11.55
N ILE A 60 6.22 11.77 -10.91
CA ILE A 60 5.32 12.07 -9.79
C ILE A 60 5.88 11.42 -8.53
N PHE A 61 6.15 12.22 -7.50
CA PHE A 61 6.58 11.78 -6.19
C PHE A 61 5.38 11.80 -5.26
N LEU A 62 4.88 10.62 -4.93
CA LEU A 62 3.64 10.41 -4.20
C LEU A 62 3.93 10.16 -2.72
N GLY A 63 3.52 11.08 -1.85
CA GLY A 63 3.56 10.89 -0.40
C GLY A 63 2.47 9.93 0.06
N THR A 64 2.84 8.74 0.54
CA THR A 64 1.90 7.71 0.96
C THR A 64 2.42 6.86 2.14
N GLU A 65 1.55 6.05 2.72
CA GLU A 65 1.86 5.09 3.78
C GLU A 65 1.08 3.79 3.58
N PRO A 66 1.54 2.63 4.11
CA PRO A 66 0.85 1.35 3.94
C PRO A 66 -0.64 1.39 4.28
N GLY A 67 -1.00 2.14 5.32
CA GLY A 67 -2.39 2.35 5.75
C GLY A 67 -3.30 3.01 4.70
N GLN A 68 -2.71 3.62 3.66
CA GLN A 68 -3.41 4.34 2.61
C GLN A 68 -3.38 3.60 1.25
N TYR A 69 -3.14 2.28 1.24
CA TYR A 69 -3.10 1.46 0.02
C TYR A 69 -4.27 1.73 -0.94
N ARG A 70 -5.52 1.79 -0.45
CA ARG A 70 -6.70 2.09 -1.29
C ARG A 70 -6.56 3.43 -2.03
N ALA A 71 -6.14 4.47 -1.31
CA ALA A 71 -5.91 5.78 -1.90
C ALA A 71 -4.75 5.76 -2.90
N THR A 72 -3.62 5.11 -2.57
CA THR A 72 -2.49 4.95 -3.49
C THR A 72 -2.90 4.29 -4.79
N ARG A 73 -3.65 3.18 -4.70
CA ARG A 73 -4.17 2.45 -5.86
C ARG A 73 -5.04 3.33 -6.73
N VAL A 74 -6.00 4.05 -6.15
CA VAL A 74 -6.91 4.92 -6.90
C VAL A 74 -6.22 6.15 -7.46
N PHE A 75 -5.23 6.71 -6.76
CA PHE A 75 -4.37 7.78 -7.29
C PHE A 75 -3.70 7.33 -8.59
N VAL A 76 -2.99 6.19 -8.55
CA VAL A 76 -2.29 5.67 -9.73
C VAL A 76 -3.27 5.33 -10.84
N TRP A 77 -4.40 4.70 -10.50
CA TRP A 77 -5.45 4.40 -11.47
C TRP A 77 -5.99 5.67 -12.14
N SER A 78 -6.21 6.75 -11.40
CA SER A 78 -6.67 8.03 -11.95
C SER A 78 -5.69 8.58 -12.99
N VAL A 79 -4.37 8.53 -12.71
CA VAL A 79 -3.32 8.89 -13.68
C VAL A 79 -3.41 8.01 -14.92
N MET A 80 -3.59 6.69 -14.76
CA MET A 80 -3.73 5.77 -15.89
C MET A 80 -4.93 6.11 -16.78
N GLN A 81 -6.04 6.61 -16.22
CA GLN A 81 -7.25 6.93 -16.99
C GLN A 81 -7.09 8.18 -17.85
N VAL A 82 -6.31 9.17 -17.39
CA VAL A 82 -6.27 10.51 -18.01
C VAL A 82 -4.95 10.84 -18.69
N ARG A 83 -3.92 10.01 -18.52
CA ARG A 83 -2.60 10.25 -19.11
C ARG A 83 -2.61 10.24 -20.64
N ASN A 84 -1.70 10.99 -21.24
CA ASN A 84 -1.34 10.79 -22.65
C ASN A 84 -0.76 9.37 -22.83
N PRO A 85 -1.40 8.50 -23.65
CA PRO A 85 -0.95 7.12 -23.80
C PRO A 85 0.40 6.99 -24.52
N ALA A 86 0.89 8.03 -25.21
CA ALA A 86 2.20 8.03 -25.85
C ALA A 86 3.35 8.35 -24.89
N ARG A 87 3.09 8.96 -23.72
CA ARG A 87 4.14 9.44 -22.81
C ARG A 87 4.35 8.45 -21.66
N GLN A 88 5.59 8.33 -21.21
CA GLN A 88 5.93 7.55 -20.02
C GLN A 88 5.65 8.36 -18.75
N TYR A 89 5.15 7.69 -17.70
CA TYR A 89 4.97 8.27 -16.37
C TYR A 89 5.67 7.39 -15.34
N GLU A 90 6.32 8.02 -14.39
CA GLU A 90 6.97 7.37 -13.26
C GLU A 90 6.34 7.87 -11.97
N ILE A 91 5.74 6.98 -11.18
CA ILE A 91 5.14 7.32 -9.89
C ILE A 91 6.01 6.72 -8.79
N HIS A 92 6.77 7.59 -8.13
CA HIS A 92 7.73 7.30 -7.08
C HIS A 92 7.01 7.27 -5.73
N LEU A 93 6.86 6.09 -5.13
CA LEU A 93 6.12 5.88 -3.88
C LEU A 93 7.00 6.24 -2.68
N MET A 94 6.81 7.44 -2.13
CA MET A 94 7.53 7.91 -0.96
C MET A 94 6.86 7.39 0.31
N SER A 95 7.24 6.17 0.69
CA SER A 95 6.72 5.48 1.87
C SER A 95 7.84 4.82 2.67
N ASN A 96 7.85 5.05 3.98
CA ASN A 96 8.78 4.43 4.93
C ASN A 96 10.27 4.46 4.50
N ILE A 97 10.71 5.53 3.85
CA ILE A 97 12.08 5.71 3.34
C ILE A 97 13.10 5.60 4.48
N ALA A 98 14.10 4.77 4.28
CA ALA A 98 15.16 4.52 5.24
C ALA A 98 16.00 5.75 5.57
N GLY A 99 16.40 5.85 6.84
CA GLY A 99 17.31 6.89 7.31
C GLY A 99 16.73 8.31 7.38
N ILE A 100 15.41 8.48 7.21
CA ILE A 100 14.72 9.76 7.42
C ILE A 100 13.84 9.66 8.68
N PRO A 101 14.14 10.41 9.75
CA PRO A 101 13.29 10.46 10.94
C PRO A 101 11.93 11.09 10.62
N ARG A 102 10.86 10.45 11.11
CA ARG A 102 9.47 10.92 10.91
C ARG A 102 8.76 11.26 12.20
N VAL A 103 9.53 11.38 13.27
CA VAL A 103 9.05 11.81 14.58
C VAL A 103 8.36 13.17 14.40
N SER A 104 7.20 13.34 15.05
CA SER A 104 6.34 14.54 14.99
C SER A 104 5.64 14.85 13.67
N TRP A 105 5.86 14.06 12.59
CA TRP A 105 5.14 14.29 11.34
C TRP A 105 3.65 14.01 11.53
N LYS A 106 2.79 14.76 10.82
CA LYS A 106 1.34 14.56 10.88
C LYS A 106 0.94 13.28 10.14
N THR A 107 1.47 13.10 8.94
CA THR A 107 1.34 11.87 8.12
C THR A 107 2.70 11.18 7.98
N GLY A 108 2.73 9.91 7.61
CA GLY A 108 3.98 9.15 7.41
C GLY A 108 4.90 9.68 6.30
N PHE A 109 4.50 10.73 5.57
CA PHE A 109 5.21 11.27 4.40
C PHE A 109 5.38 12.80 4.41
N THR A 110 4.99 13.48 5.49
CA THR A 110 4.90 14.95 5.57
C THR A 110 6.11 15.71 5.00
N ASN A 111 7.35 15.41 5.42
CA ASN A 111 8.54 16.14 4.93
C ASN A 111 9.27 15.46 3.77
N TYR A 112 8.80 14.31 3.25
CA TYR A 112 9.46 13.69 2.08
C TYR A 112 9.46 14.61 0.87
N ARG A 113 8.48 15.51 0.75
CA ARG A 113 8.42 16.53 -0.31
C ARG A 113 9.70 17.38 -0.45
N TYR A 114 10.44 17.56 0.64
CA TYR A 114 11.69 18.34 0.63
C TYR A 114 12.93 17.50 0.29
N ALA A 115 12.81 16.16 0.29
CA ALA A 115 13.85 15.28 -0.21
C ALA A 115 13.76 15.04 -1.72
N ILE A 116 12.67 15.49 -2.38
CA ILE A 116 12.41 15.23 -3.80
C ILE A 116 13.56 15.64 -4.72
N PRO A 117 14.20 16.83 -4.57
CA PRO A 117 15.34 17.16 -5.41
C PRO A 117 16.42 16.08 -5.37
N HIS A 118 16.80 15.62 -4.16
CA HIS A 118 17.76 14.53 -4.00
C HIS A 118 17.27 13.20 -4.59
N LEU A 119 16.02 12.82 -4.31
CA LEU A 119 15.42 11.58 -4.82
C LEU A 119 15.29 11.57 -6.36
N ALA A 120 15.20 12.76 -6.98
CA ALA A 120 15.19 12.96 -8.43
C ALA A 120 16.60 13.08 -9.05
N GLY A 121 17.67 12.84 -8.27
CA GLY A 121 19.05 12.96 -8.72
C GLY A 121 19.56 14.41 -8.83
N ASN A 122 18.95 15.33 -8.09
CA ASN A 122 19.19 16.77 -8.13
C ASN A 122 19.01 17.39 -9.52
N THR A 123 18.17 16.81 -10.37
CA THR A 123 18.01 17.30 -11.74
C THR A 123 16.63 17.10 -12.34
N GLY A 124 16.26 17.95 -13.29
CA GLY A 124 15.02 17.91 -14.04
C GLY A 124 13.81 18.37 -13.23
N ARG A 125 12.60 18.00 -13.67
CA ARG A 125 11.34 18.38 -13.01
C ARG A 125 10.67 17.23 -12.28
N ALA A 126 9.94 17.53 -11.21
CA ALA A 126 9.16 16.57 -10.44
C ALA A 126 7.82 17.18 -10.04
N ILE A 127 6.76 16.40 -10.06
CA ILE A 127 5.50 16.72 -9.38
C ILE A 127 5.54 16.09 -7.99
N TYR A 128 5.13 16.81 -6.96
CA TYR A 128 4.76 16.24 -5.67
C TYR A 128 3.23 16.14 -5.56
N ASN A 129 2.74 15.02 -5.02
CA ASN A 129 1.35 14.87 -4.59
C ASN A 129 1.27 14.20 -3.21
N ASP A 130 0.36 14.68 -2.36
CA ASP A 130 -0.20 13.87 -1.27
C ASP A 130 -1.16 12.80 -1.87
N VAL A 131 -1.25 11.62 -1.25
CA VAL A 131 -2.05 10.51 -1.81
C VAL A 131 -3.57 10.71 -1.77
N ASP A 132 -4.05 11.71 -1.05
CA ASP A 132 -5.46 12.04 -0.92
C ASP A 132 -6.03 12.84 -2.10
N GLN A 133 -5.45 12.64 -3.28
CA GLN A 133 -5.74 13.36 -4.50
C GLN A 133 -6.03 12.40 -5.66
N ILE A 134 -6.71 12.89 -6.69
CA ILE A 134 -6.90 12.17 -7.96
C ILE A 134 -6.79 13.14 -9.13
N TYR A 135 -6.28 12.65 -10.26
CA TYR A 135 -6.22 13.42 -11.50
C TYR A 135 -7.49 13.20 -12.34
N LEU A 136 -8.06 14.30 -12.82
CA LEU A 136 -9.15 14.34 -13.81
C LEU A 136 -8.67 14.85 -15.18
N THR A 137 -7.47 15.43 -15.23
CA THR A 137 -6.75 15.85 -16.42
C THR A 137 -5.34 15.24 -16.40
N ASP A 138 -4.73 15.02 -17.57
CA ASP A 138 -3.36 14.53 -17.72
C ASP A 138 -2.33 15.34 -16.88
N PRO A 139 -1.63 14.73 -15.90
CA PRO A 139 -0.60 15.43 -15.13
C PRO A 139 0.58 15.94 -15.95
N ALA A 140 0.75 15.50 -17.20
CA ALA A 140 1.73 16.07 -18.13
C ALA A 140 1.53 17.58 -18.35
N ALA A 141 0.29 18.07 -18.30
CA ALA A 141 0.01 19.50 -18.48
C ALA A 141 0.55 20.33 -17.31
N LEU A 142 0.51 19.80 -16.07
CA LEU A 142 1.19 20.41 -14.92
C LEU A 142 2.70 20.28 -15.06
N PHE A 143 3.21 19.11 -15.42
CA PHE A 143 4.65 18.84 -15.53
C PHE A 143 5.36 19.76 -16.54
N ASP A 144 4.69 20.03 -17.66
CA ASP A 144 5.21 20.84 -18.76
C ASP A 144 5.01 22.35 -18.54
N MET A 145 4.37 22.78 -17.44
CA MET A 145 4.09 24.19 -17.18
C MET A 145 5.36 25.04 -17.16
N GLU A 146 5.28 26.24 -17.73
CA GLU A 146 6.36 27.22 -17.69
C GLU A 146 6.54 27.73 -16.25
N MET A 147 7.75 27.57 -15.72
CA MET A 147 8.05 27.97 -14.33
C MET A 147 8.62 29.39 -14.23
N GLY A 148 8.94 30.07 -15.34
CA GLY A 148 9.40 31.47 -15.30
C GLY A 148 10.62 31.71 -14.40
N GLY A 149 11.54 30.74 -14.31
CA GLY A 149 12.71 30.78 -13.43
C GLY A 149 12.45 30.46 -11.96
N LYS A 150 11.20 30.14 -11.58
CA LYS A 150 10.83 29.66 -10.25
C LYS A 150 11.30 28.22 -10.03
N GLY A 151 11.62 27.91 -8.78
CA GLY A 151 12.00 26.56 -8.35
C GLY A 151 10.80 25.69 -7.97
N VAL A 152 9.69 26.31 -7.56
CA VAL A 152 8.44 25.62 -7.19
C VAL A 152 7.24 26.38 -7.72
N LEU A 153 6.28 25.67 -8.31
CA LEU A 153 4.92 26.15 -8.51
C LEU A 153 3.95 25.41 -7.58
N ALA A 154 3.11 26.15 -6.86
CA ALA A 154 2.00 25.60 -6.06
C ALA A 154 0.87 26.62 -5.96
N ILE A 155 -0.29 26.27 -5.40
CA ILE A 155 -1.41 27.23 -5.33
C ILE A 155 -1.15 28.39 -4.33
N SER A 156 -0.29 28.17 -3.33
CA SER A 156 0.26 29.20 -2.46
C SER A 156 1.46 28.64 -1.68
N VAL A 157 2.30 29.50 -1.09
CA VAL A 157 3.40 29.06 -0.20
C VAL A 157 2.91 28.21 0.98
N LYS A 158 1.68 28.46 1.44
CA LYS A 158 1.08 27.72 2.56
C LYS A 158 0.61 26.33 2.15
N GLU A 159 0.15 26.18 0.92
CA GLU A 159 -0.50 24.97 0.38
C GLU A 159 0.45 24.22 -0.56
N ASN A 160 1.18 23.25 -0.01
CA ASN A 160 2.22 22.50 -0.70
C ASN A 160 1.88 21.02 -0.87
N SER A 161 0.59 20.66 -0.83
CA SER A 161 0.08 19.29 -1.05
C SER A 161 0.18 18.83 -2.51
N VAL A 162 0.29 19.78 -3.44
CA VAL A 162 0.67 19.57 -4.85
C VAL A 162 1.68 20.63 -5.24
N MET A 163 2.77 20.22 -5.89
CA MET A 163 3.79 21.14 -6.37
C MET A 163 4.39 20.66 -7.68
N LEU A 164 4.73 21.58 -8.59
CA LEU A 164 5.74 21.34 -9.62
C LEU A 164 7.09 21.86 -9.09
N ILE A 165 8.13 21.06 -9.19
CA ILE A 165 9.45 21.31 -8.61
C ILE A 165 10.49 21.23 -9.72
N ASP A 166 11.34 22.26 -9.81
CA ASP A 166 12.59 22.24 -10.55
C ASP A 166 13.68 21.72 -9.59
N CYS A 167 14.09 20.47 -9.79
CA CYS A 167 14.99 19.78 -8.88
C CYS A 167 16.42 20.34 -8.93
N ASP A 168 16.87 20.86 -10.07
CA ASP A 168 18.17 21.51 -10.20
C ASP A 168 18.22 22.80 -9.35
N ARG A 169 17.17 23.63 -9.45
CA ARG A 169 17.08 24.91 -8.71
C ARG A 169 16.86 24.71 -7.21
N MET A 170 16.12 23.69 -6.83
CA MET A 170 15.74 23.47 -5.42
C MET A 170 16.77 22.66 -4.63
N ALA A 171 17.62 21.86 -5.28
CA ALA A 171 18.61 21.01 -4.63
C ALA A 171 19.52 21.74 -3.61
N PRO A 172 20.02 22.98 -3.85
CA PRO A 172 20.86 23.68 -2.89
C PRO A 172 20.15 24.11 -1.59
N MET A 173 18.82 24.21 -1.61
CA MET A 173 18.04 24.72 -0.47
C MET A 173 17.22 23.64 0.23
N TRP A 174 16.84 22.60 -0.51
CA TRP A 174 16.05 21.46 -0.04
C TRP A 174 16.94 20.23 -0.04
N THR A 175 17.85 20.19 0.94
CA THR A 175 18.88 19.15 1.03
C THR A 175 18.37 17.93 1.79
N LEU A 176 18.87 16.75 1.43
CA LEU A 176 18.58 15.53 2.19
C LEU A 176 19.10 15.63 3.63
N ASP A 177 20.23 16.30 3.85
CA ASP A 177 20.81 16.47 5.19
C ASP A 177 19.89 17.26 6.11
N ASP A 178 19.28 18.35 5.62
CA ASP A 178 18.29 19.10 6.39
C ASP A 178 17.04 18.27 6.69
N VAL A 179 16.60 17.43 5.74
CA VAL A 179 15.47 16.53 5.96
C VAL A 179 15.81 15.50 7.04
N LYS A 180 17.01 14.89 6.99
CA LYS A 180 17.50 13.94 8.00
C LYS A 180 17.72 14.59 9.36
N ALA A 181 18.12 15.85 9.39
CA ALA A 181 18.25 16.66 10.59
C ALA A 181 16.89 17.09 11.20
N GLY A 182 15.77 16.70 10.58
CA GLY A 182 14.44 16.98 11.10
C GLY A 182 14.00 18.44 10.95
N LYS A 183 14.55 19.18 9.99
CA LYS A 183 14.09 20.55 9.70
C LYS A 183 12.61 20.55 9.30
N THR A 184 11.90 21.60 9.68
CA THR A 184 10.44 21.70 9.51
C THR A 184 10.07 22.41 8.20
N HIS A 185 8.79 22.38 7.84
CA HIS A 185 8.26 23.13 6.70
C HIS A 185 8.72 24.60 6.65
N ASP A 186 8.80 25.27 7.80
CA ASP A 186 9.15 26.69 7.88
C ASP A 186 10.59 26.94 7.42
N HIS A 187 11.52 26.03 7.70
CA HIS A 187 12.91 26.10 7.22
C HIS A 187 12.95 26.10 5.69
N PHE A 188 12.34 25.08 5.09
CA PHE A 188 12.36 24.89 3.63
C PHE A 188 11.59 25.96 2.88
N LYS A 189 10.47 26.43 3.44
CA LYS A 189 9.66 27.52 2.85
C LYS A 189 10.42 28.84 2.88
N ARG A 190 11.04 29.20 4.02
CA ARG A 190 11.85 30.42 4.12
C ARG A 190 13.03 30.42 3.15
N ALA A 191 13.72 29.29 3.00
CA ALA A 191 14.83 29.17 2.05
C ALA A 191 14.36 29.42 0.61
N MET A 192 13.26 28.79 0.20
CA MET A 192 12.64 28.98 -1.11
C MET A 192 12.18 30.44 -1.33
N GLU A 193 11.52 31.05 -0.34
CA GLU A 193 11.04 32.44 -0.41
C GLU A 193 12.19 33.45 -0.47
N ALA A 194 13.22 33.26 0.35
CA ALA A 194 14.42 34.11 0.33
C ALA A 194 15.15 34.04 -1.01
N GLY A 195 15.12 32.89 -1.69
CA GLY A 195 15.62 32.73 -3.06
C GLY A 195 14.72 33.32 -4.15
N GLY A 196 13.50 33.78 -3.81
CA GLY A 196 12.52 34.25 -4.80
C GLY A 196 12.01 33.13 -5.73
N LEU A 197 12.11 31.87 -5.29
CA LEU A 197 11.91 30.68 -6.12
C LEU A 197 10.49 30.12 -6.08
N PHE A 198 9.56 30.78 -5.40
CA PHE A 198 8.15 30.44 -5.42
C PHE A 198 7.41 31.11 -6.60
N GLY A 199 6.53 30.35 -7.26
CA GLY A 199 5.51 30.83 -8.19
C GLY A 199 4.14 30.21 -7.91
N GLU A 200 3.08 30.88 -8.36
CA GLU A 200 1.71 30.38 -8.23
C GLU A 200 1.31 29.54 -9.45
N MET A 201 0.56 28.46 -9.22
CA MET A 201 -0.13 27.69 -10.28
C MET A 201 -1.65 27.84 -10.17
N PRO A 202 -2.42 27.55 -11.23
CA PRO A 202 -3.88 27.59 -11.17
C PRO A 202 -4.45 26.69 -10.07
N GLY A 203 -5.47 27.19 -9.36
CA GLY A 203 -6.13 26.45 -8.27
C GLY A 203 -6.78 25.13 -8.69
N THR A 204 -7.06 24.94 -9.99
CA THR A 204 -7.64 23.72 -10.56
C THR A 204 -6.73 22.49 -10.41
N TRP A 205 -5.42 22.70 -10.24
CA TRP A 205 -4.41 21.67 -9.96
C TRP A 205 -4.31 21.26 -8.48
N ASN A 206 -5.13 21.86 -7.61
CA ASN A 206 -5.29 21.46 -6.21
C ASN A 206 -6.68 21.92 -5.72
N SER A 207 -7.73 21.40 -6.37
CA SER A 207 -9.12 21.74 -6.09
C SER A 207 -9.59 21.01 -4.82
N ARG A 208 -9.74 21.73 -3.72
CA ARG A 208 -10.03 21.11 -2.41
C ARG A 208 -11.52 20.89 -2.23
N ASP A 209 -11.94 19.66 -1.97
CA ASP A 209 -13.29 19.30 -1.51
C ASP A 209 -14.45 20.03 -2.26
N GLY A 210 -14.27 20.31 -3.56
CA GLY A 210 -15.27 20.97 -4.42
C GLY A 210 -15.18 22.49 -4.54
N GLU A 211 -14.03 23.09 -4.25
CA GLU A 211 -13.77 24.52 -4.51
C GLU A 211 -14.03 24.96 -5.96
N PHE A 212 -13.89 24.03 -6.90
CA PHE A 212 -14.24 24.22 -8.30
C PHE A 212 -15.27 23.17 -8.75
N PRO A 213 -16.16 23.49 -9.71
CA PRO A 213 -16.96 22.48 -10.39
C PRO A 213 -16.06 21.38 -10.96
N ILE A 214 -16.53 20.12 -10.94
CA ILE A 214 -15.75 18.97 -11.43
C ILE A 214 -15.26 19.17 -12.87
N ALA A 215 -16.10 19.75 -13.74
CA ALA A 215 -15.74 20.03 -15.14
C ALA A 215 -14.58 21.03 -15.31
N GLN A 216 -14.15 21.72 -14.25
CA GLN A 216 -13.02 22.65 -14.25
C GLN A 216 -11.86 22.15 -13.36
N THR A 217 -12.01 21.00 -12.71
CA THR A 217 -11.00 20.47 -11.80
C THR A 217 -10.01 19.60 -12.57
N ASP A 218 -8.71 19.92 -12.48
CA ASP A 218 -7.65 19.10 -13.06
C ASP A 218 -7.15 18.04 -12.08
N CYS A 219 -6.99 18.42 -10.81
CA CYS A 219 -6.60 17.54 -9.70
C CYS A 219 -7.51 17.82 -8.49
N LEU A 220 -8.31 16.82 -8.11
CA LEU A 220 -9.23 16.89 -6.98
C LEU A 220 -8.51 16.43 -5.71
N HIS A 221 -8.65 17.18 -4.63
CA HIS A 221 -8.00 16.93 -3.35
C HIS A 221 -9.05 16.75 -2.23
N TYR A 222 -9.07 15.57 -1.63
CA TYR A 222 -9.94 15.21 -0.50
C TYR A 222 -9.28 15.60 0.83
N THR A 223 -9.28 16.89 1.16
CA THR A 223 -8.51 17.41 2.30
C THR A 223 -9.08 17.02 3.66
N THR A 224 -10.38 16.74 3.70
CA THR A 224 -11.11 16.53 4.94
C THR A 224 -11.06 15.06 5.38
N LEU A 225 -10.13 14.73 6.29
CA LEU A 225 -9.85 13.35 6.75
C LEU A 225 -11.09 12.50 7.12
N HIS A 226 -12.10 13.10 7.76
CA HIS A 226 -13.30 12.40 8.21
C HIS A 226 -14.40 12.28 7.14
N THR A 227 -14.13 12.74 5.93
CA THR A 227 -14.98 12.50 4.75
C THR A 227 -14.21 11.80 3.63
N GLN A 228 -12.92 11.53 3.78
CA GLN A 228 -12.15 10.80 2.76
C GLN A 228 -12.81 9.45 2.40
N PRO A 229 -13.14 9.20 1.12
CA PRO A 229 -13.95 8.04 0.70
C PRO A 229 -13.38 6.66 1.07
N TRP A 230 -12.05 6.55 1.18
CA TRP A 230 -11.37 5.29 1.53
C TRP A 230 -11.23 5.04 3.04
N LYS A 231 -11.68 5.98 3.87
CA LYS A 231 -11.73 5.89 5.34
C LYS A 231 -10.41 5.41 5.97
N PRO A 232 -9.29 6.16 5.86
CA PRO A 232 -7.95 5.66 6.23
C PRO A 232 -7.76 5.37 7.74
N PHE A 233 -8.57 5.95 8.63
CA PHE A 233 -8.42 5.79 10.08
C PHE A 233 -9.77 5.49 10.77
N PRO A 234 -10.45 4.39 10.44
CA PRO A 234 -11.82 4.12 10.90
C PRO A 234 -11.90 3.77 12.38
N GLY A 235 -10.82 3.28 12.97
CA GLY A 235 -10.69 3.12 14.42
C GLY A 235 -10.53 4.44 15.18
N LEU A 236 -10.10 5.51 14.50
CA LEU A 236 -9.78 6.80 15.12
C LEU A 236 -10.82 7.89 14.79
N LEU A 237 -11.52 7.79 13.66
CA LEU A 237 -12.43 8.81 13.16
C LEU A 237 -13.85 8.28 12.96
N VAL A 238 -14.82 9.19 13.05
CA VAL A 238 -16.21 8.97 12.64
C VAL A 238 -16.37 9.57 11.26
N TYR A 239 -16.74 8.74 10.28
CA TYR A 239 -16.80 9.14 8.88
C TYR A 239 -18.19 9.65 8.48
N ARG A 240 -18.21 10.60 7.57
CA ARG A 240 -19.40 11.08 6.84
C ARG A 240 -19.12 11.01 5.34
N ASP A 241 -20.18 11.03 4.55
CA ASP A 241 -20.03 11.04 3.09
C ASP A 241 -19.41 12.35 2.60
N ASN A 242 -18.50 12.24 1.63
CA ASN A 242 -18.00 13.39 0.89
C ASN A 242 -18.97 13.70 -0.26
N PRO A 243 -19.35 14.97 -0.50
CA PRO A 243 -20.18 15.35 -1.65
C PRO A 243 -19.61 14.92 -3.00
N LEU A 244 -18.29 14.80 -3.11
CA LEU A 244 -17.56 14.35 -4.30
C LEU A 244 -16.99 12.93 -4.14
N GLY A 245 -17.44 12.18 -3.13
CA GLY A 245 -16.97 10.82 -2.86
C GLY A 245 -17.30 9.84 -3.98
N GLN A 246 -18.41 10.06 -4.70
CA GLN A 246 -18.81 9.21 -5.82
C GLN A 246 -17.74 9.14 -6.92
N VAL A 247 -17.06 10.26 -7.20
CA VAL A 247 -15.96 10.31 -8.19
C VAL A 247 -14.85 9.31 -7.83
N TRP A 248 -14.50 9.23 -6.55
CA TRP A 248 -13.50 8.29 -6.06
C TRP A 248 -14.01 6.85 -6.09
N HIS A 249 -15.26 6.62 -5.67
CA HIS A 249 -15.86 5.27 -5.70
C HIS A 249 -16.00 4.72 -7.11
N ASP A 250 -16.28 5.56 -8.11
CA ASP A 250 -16.35 5.15 -9.51
C ASP A 250 -14.97 4.78 -10.07
N LEU A 251 -13.91 5.50 -9.65
CA LEU A 251 -12.54 5.11 -9.94
C LEU A 251 -12.15 3.79 -9.26
N GLU A 252 -12.52 3.57 -8.00
CA GLU A 252 -12.25 2.29 -7.32
C GLU A 252 -12.98 1.14 -8.01
N LYS A 253 -14.26 1.31 -8.35
CA LYS A 253 -15.06 0.29 -9.07
C LYS A 253 -14.48 -0.02 -10.45
N SER A 254 -14.04 0.99 -11.21
CA SER A 254 -13.41 0.75 -12.53
C SER A 254 -12.05 0.08 -12.41
N ALA A 255 -11.25 0.40 -11.38
CA ALA A 255 -10.02 -0.30 -11.08
C ALA A 255 -10.30 -1.78 -10.72
N ASP A 256 -11.33 -2.04 -9.92
CA ASP A 256 -11.77 -3.40 -9.56
C ASP A 256 -12.22 -4.18 -10.80
N ALA A 257 -13.04 -3.56 -11.67
CA ALA A 257 -13.49 -4.16 -12.92
C ALA A 257 -12.34 -4.48 -13.89
N ALA A 258 -11.27 -3.69 -13.86
CA ALA A 258 -10.06 -3.93 -14.65
C ALA A 258 -9.09 -4.93 -13.98
N GLY A 259 -9.39 -5.43 -12.78
CA GLY A 259 -8.46 -6.27 -12.01
C GLY A 259 -7.17 -5.55 -11.62
N TYR A 260 -7.18 -4.21 -11.54
CA TYR A 260 -5.97 -3.43 -11.37
C TYR A 260 -5.39 -3.59 -9.95
N LEU A 261 -4.10 -3.90 -9.86
CA LEU A 261 -3.30 -3.86 -8.63
C LEU A 261 -2.03 -3.05 -8.89
N LEU A 262 -1.46 -2.44 -7.85
CA LEU A 262 -0.23 -1.63 -7.99
C LEU A 262 0.97 -2.48 -8.45
N PHE A 263 1.05 -3.71 -7.95
CA PHE A 263 2.05 -4.72 -8.25
C PHE A 263 1.33 -6.05 -8.50
N THR A 264 1.99 -6.99 -9.16
CA THR A 264 1.48 -8.34 -9.44
C THR A 264 2.60 -9.37 -9.28
N LYS A 265 2.30 -10.66 -9.41
CA LYS A 265 3.31 -11.71 -9.42
C LYS A 265 4.37 -11.52 -10.52
N GLU A 266 3.95 -11.05 -11.70
CA GLU A 266 4.81 -10.82 -12.87
C GLU A 266 5.63 -9.53 -12.74
N ARG A 267 5.13 -8.57 -11.94
CA ARG A 267 5.76 -7.29 -11.67
C ARG A 267 5.65 -6.97 -10.18
N PRO A 268 6.34 -7.74 -9.32
CA PRO A 268 6.28 -7.50 -7.88
C PRO A 268 7.14 -6.29 -7.52
N SER A 269 7.07 -5.83 -6.28
CA SER A 269 7.93 -4.73 -5.82
C SER A 269 9.42 -5.13 -5.90
N ALA A 270 10.32 -4.15 -5.98
CA ALA A 270 11.76 -4.43 -5.90
C ALA A 270 12.11 -5.07 -4.54
N GLU A 271 11.40 -4.68 -3.48
CA GLU A 271 11.57 -5.25 -2.15
C GLU A 271 11.16 -6.72 -2.06
N PHE A 272 10.16 -7.18 -2.82
CA PHE A 272 9.75 -8.59 -2.84
C PHE A 272 10.92 -9.53 -3.15
N HIS A 273 11.66 -9.25 -4.23
CA HIS A 273 12.80 -10.07 -4.63
C HIS A 273 13.91 -10.09 -3.58
N ARG A 274 14.16 -8.95 -2.91
CA ARG A 274 15.13 -8.88 -1.82
C ARG A 274 14.70 -9.72 -0.62
N LEU A 275 13.42 -9.66 -0.26
CA LEU A 275 12.88 -10.45 0.84
C LEU A 275 12.93 -11.94 0.53
N ILE A 276 12.56 -12.36 -0.68
CA ILE A 276 12.70 -13.76 -1.11
C ILE A 276 14.15 -14.25 -0.95
N ALA A 277 15.13 -13.50 -1.46
CA ALA A 277 16.54 -13.87 -1.32
C ALA A 277 16.98 -13.99 0.15
N GLN A 278 16.51 -13.09 1.02
CA GLN A 278 16.78 -13.15 2.46
C GLN A 278 16.12 -14.36 3.13
N TYR A 279 14.88 -14.69 2.78
CA TYR A 279 14.19 -15.86 3.33
C TYR A 279 14.80 -17.17 2.84
N GLN A 280 15.24 -17.25 1.58
CA GLN A 280 15.99 -18.39 1.05
C GLN A 280 17.27 -18.63 1.85
N GLN A 281 18.05 -17.58 2.12
CA GLN A 281 19.24 -17.68 2.97
C GLN A 281 18.88 -18.15 4.40
N MET A 282 17.77 -17.67 4.96
CA MET A 282 17.33 -18.11 6.28
C MET A 282 16.89 -19.59 6.32
N HIS A 283 16.42 -20.16 5.20
CA HIS A 283 16.04 -21.56 5.10
C HIS A 283 17.23 -22.54 5.24
N ASP A 284 18.46 -22.08 4.96
CA ASP A 284 19.69 -22.87 5.11
C ASP A 284 19.89 -23.40 6.54
N ALA A 285 19.39 -22.66 7.54
CA ALA A 285 19.42 -23.07 8.93
C ALA A 285 18.28 -24.08 9.23
N PRO A 286 18.54 -25.35 9.59
CA PRO A 286 17.53 -26.41 9.70
C PRO A 286 16.33 -26.08 10.60
N GLU A 287 16.54 -25.35 11.69
CA GLU A 287 15.55 -24.96 12.68
C GLU A 287 14.64 -23.79 12.27
N ILE A 288 15.00 -23.08 11.20
CA ILE A 288 14.26 -21.90 10.74
C ILE A 288 13.15 -22.31 9.77
N PHE A 289 11.99 -21.67 9.92
CA PHE A 289 10.76 -21.92 9.15
C PHE A 289 10.34 -23.41 9.06
N PRO A 290 10.14 -24.10 10.20
CA PRO A 290 9.68 -25.50 10.19
C PRO A 290 8.24 -25.67 9.68
N GLY A 291 7.47 -24.59 9.52
CA GLY A 291 6.04 -24.67 9.21
C GLY A 291 5.15 -25.00 10.43
N SER A 292 5.61 -24.73 11.65
CA SER A 292 4.94 -25.14 12.90
C SER A 292 3.69 -24.34 13.27
N GLN A 293 3.48 -23.20 12.62
CA GLN A 293 2.39 -22.27 12.94
C GLN A 293 1.02 -22.86 12.60
N VAL A 294 0.93 -23.64 11.52
CA VAL A 294 -0.31 -24.27 11.06
C VAL A 294 -0.97 -25.18 12.12
N ARG A 295 -0.17 -25.80 13.00
CA ARG A 295 -0.68 -26.67 14.08
C ARG A 295 -1.70 -26.00 15.00
N LYS A 296 -1.57 -24.68 15.21
CA LYS A 296 -2.49 -23.90 16.04
C LYS A 296 -3.87 -23.76 15.41
N TYR A 297 -3.98 -24.04 14.11
CA TYR A 297 -5.13 -23.72 13.29
C TYR A 297 -5.75 -24.94 12.60
N PHE A 298 -5.22 -26.15 12.80
CA PHE A 298 -5.78 -27.36 12.18
C PHE A 298 -7.27 -27.55 12.44
N ALA A 299 -7.76 -27.27 13.65
CA ALA A 299 -9.19 -27.38 13.95
C ALA A 299 -10.03 -26.40 13.08
N ALA A 300 -9.64 -25.13 13.02
CA ALA A 300 -10.34 -24.13 12.22
C ALA A 300 -10.27 -24.44 10.71
N ILE A 301 -9.12 -24.91 10.23
CA ILE A 301 -8.93 -25.34 8.83
C ILE A 301 -9.80 -26.57 8.52
N ALA A 302 -9.86 -27.56 9.42
CA ALA A 302 -10.70 -28.74 9.27
C ALA A 302 -12.20 -28.39 9.24
N ASP A 303 -12.62 -27.43 10.07
CA ASP A 303 -14.00 -26.95 10.08
C ASP A 303 -14.37 -26.29 8.74
N LEU A 304 -13.53 -25.39 8.22
CA LEU A 304 -13.73 -24.79 6.89
C LEU A 304 -13.73 -25.83 5.77
N ALA A 305 -12.81 -26.79 5.82
CA ALA A 305 -12.74 -27.84 4.81
C ALA A 305 -14.00 -28.70 4.81
N ARG A 306 -14.51 -29.07 5.99
CA ARG A 306 -15.77 -29.83 6.13
C ARG A 306 -16.97 -29.03 5.66
N GLU A 307 -17.09 -27.77 6.08
CA GLU A 307 -18.21 -26.90 5.72
C GLU A 307 -18.31 -26.62 4.22
N THR A 308 -17.17 -26.64 3.52
CA THR A 308 -17.10 -26.45 2.07
C THR A 308 -16.99 -27.75 1.28
N GLY A 309 -16.85 -28.90 1.96
CA GLY A 309 -16.56 -30.18 1.31
C GLY A 309 -15.24 -30.15 0.53
N ALA A 310 -14.24 -29.42 1.01
CA ALA A 310 -12.89 -29.42 0.45
C ALA A 310 -12.18 -30.75 0.71
N THR A 311 -11.43 -31.23 -0.29
CA THR A 311 -10.64 -32.47 -0.22
C THR A 311 -9.16 -32.25 -0.50
N GLY A 312 -8.80 -31.07 -0.99
CA GLY A 312 -7.42 -30.68 -1.26
C GLY A 312 -7.18 -29.21 -0.94
N ILE A 313 -6.11 -28.91 -0.23
CA ILE A 313 -5.72 -27.54 0.12
C ILE A 313 -4.31 -27.22 -0.35
N LEU A 314 -4.05 -25.95 -0.61
CA LEU A 314 -2.71 -25.39 -0.74
C LEU A 314 -2.30 -24.77 0.59
N ASP A 315 -1.15 -25.18 1.13
CA ASP A 315 -0.48 -24.49 2.23
C ASP A 315 0.56 -23.53 1.65
N TYR A 316 0.17 -22.26 1.56
CA TYR A 316 0.94 -21.16 0.99
C TYR A 316 1.88 -20.61 2.07
N GLY A 317 3.16 -20.92 1.93
CA GLY A 317 4.22 -20.74 2.94
C GLY A 317 4.28 -21.87 3.96
N ALA A 318 4.32 -23.10 3.48
CA ALA A 318 4.40 -24.30 4.31
C ALA A 318 5.75 -24.43 5.07
N GLY A 319 6.74 -23.58 4.79
CA GLY A 319 8.10 -23.71 5.30
C GLY A 319 8.68 -25.06 4.92
N LYS A 320 9.25 -25.76 5.91
CA LYS A 320 9.78 -27.13 5.75
C LYS A 320 8.74 -28.23 5.93
N ALA A 321 7.45 -27.89 6.08
CA ALA A 321 6.34 -28.83 6.12
C ALA A 321 6.46 -29.94 7.20
N ILE A 322 7.19 -29.73 8.31
CA ILE A 322 7.49 -30.82 9.28
C ILE A 322 6.26 -31.37 10.01
N ASN A 323 5.11 -30.69 9.87
CA ASN A 323 3.85 -31.05 10.54
C ASN A 323 2.93 -31.86 9.64
N TYR A 324 3.42 -32.24 8.46
CA TYR A 324 2.75 -33.12 7.52
C TYR A 324 3.56 -34.40 7.32
N GLN A 325 2.87 -35.46 6.90
CA GLN A 325 3.49 -36.72 6.50
C GLN A 325 3.50 -36.84 4.98
N THR A 326 4.51 -37.53 4.44
CA THR A 326 4.48 -38.03 3.06
C THR A 326 3.24 -38.92 2.88
N ILE A 327 2.60 -38.81 1.72
CA ILE A 327 1.45 -39.66 1.37
C ILE A 327 2.02 -41.03 0.94
N PRO A 328 1.51 -42.16 1.45
CA PRO A 328 1.95 -43.49 1.04
C PRO A 328 1.90 -43.66 -0.49
N GLY A 329 3.04 -44.01 -1.09
CA GLY A 329 3.19 -44.21 -2.53
C GLY A 329 3.64 -42.97 -3.32
N GLU A 330 3.63 -41.78 -2.72
CA GLU A 330 4.32 -40.60 -3.28
C GLU A 330 5.82 -40.67 -2.96
N SER A 331 6.64 -40.01 -3.77
CA SER A 331 8.08 -39.86 -3.52
C SER A 331 8.36 -38.90 -2.36
N ASP A 332 9.54 -39.01 -1.74
CA ASP A 332 9.91 -38.15 -0.59
C ASP A 332 9.98 -36.66 -0.97
N ASP A 333 10.34 -36.36 -2.21
CA ASP A 333 10.38 -35.01 -2.79
C ASP A 333 9.02 -34.51 -3.30
N SER A 334 7.97 -35.33 -3.26
CA SER A 334 6.62 -34.90 -3.66
C SER A 334 6.18 -33.69 -2.82
N PRO A 335 5.67 -32.61 -3.44
CA PRO A 335 5.16 -31.47 -2.70
C PRO A 335 3.80 -31.75 -2.06
N TRP A 336 3.21 -32.92 -2.31
CA TRP A 336 1.96 -33.35 -1.72
C TRP A 336 2.18 -34.09 -0.41
N ARG A 337 1.43 -33.67 0.60
CA ARG A 337 1.48 -34.18 1.96
C ARG A 337 0.08 -34.46 2.50
N GLN A 338 0.04 -35.11 3.66
CA GLN A 338 -1.19 -35.37 4.42
C GLN A 338 -0.97 -35.03 5.91
N SER A 339 -2.05 -34.92 6.67
CA SER A 339 -1.99 -34.78 8.13
C SER A 339 -3.05 -35.63 8.80
N THR A 340 -2.69 -36.30 9.90
CA THR A 340 -3.70 -36.92 10.78
C THR A 340 -4.64 -35.90 11.42
N ALA A 341 -4.23 -34.63 11.51
CA ALA A 341 -5.07 -33.54 12.00
C ALA A 341 -6.04 -33.00 10.94
N LEU A 342 -5.83 -33.33 9.66
CA LEU A 342 -6.68 -32.98 8.53
C LEU A 342 -7.03 -34.27 7.74
N PRO A 343 -7.75 -35.21 8.36
CA PRO A 343 -7.98 -36.53 7.77
C PRO A 343 -8.72 -36.42 6.43
N GLY A 344 -8.20 -37.08 5.40
CA GLY A 344 -8.79 -37.09 4.06
C GLY A 344 -8.50 -35.86 3.21
N ILE A 345 -7.72 -34.89 3.72
CA ILE A 345 -7.30 -33.70 2.97
C ILE A 345 -5.90 -33.91 2.40
N ARG A 346 -5.76 -33.77 1.07
CA ARG A 346 -4.45 -33.64 0.42
C ARG A 346 -3.93 -32.22 0.59
N VAL A 347 -2.68 -32.07 1.02
CA VAL A 347 -2.04 -30.76 1.22
C VAL A 347 -0.96 -30.58 0.16
N ARG A 348 -1.11 -29.61 -0.75
CA ARG A 348 -0.02 -29.13 -1.59
C ARG A 348 0.81 -28.14 -0.77
N CYS A 349 2.07 -28.44 -0.49
CA CYS A 349 2.96 -27.51 0.16
C CYS A 349 3.55 -26.55 -0.87
N TYR A 350 3.57 -25.26 -0.56
CA TYR A 350 4.23 -24.23 -1.35
C TYR A 350 5.01 -23.29 -0.43
N ASP A 351 6.23 -22.94 -0.80
CA ASP A 351 7.02 -21.91 -0.13
C ASP A 351 8.13 -21.40 -1.08
N PRO A 352 8.03 -20.16 -1.60
CA PRO A 352 9.01 -19.63 -2.56
C PRO A 352 10.42 -19.45 -1.96
N GLY A 353 10.54 -19.47 -0.63
CA GLY A 353 11.79 -19.45 0.10
C GLY A 353 12.45 -20.83 0.23
N HIS A 354 11.74 -21.92 -0.06
CA HIS A 354 12.21 -23.28 0.19
C HIS A 354 12.16 -24.14 -1.07
N ALA A 355 13.34 -24.46 -1.63
CA ALA A 355 13.47 -25.16 -2.92
C ALA A 355 12.57 -26.39 -3.12
N PRO A 356 12.38 -27.31 -2.15
CA PRO A 356 11.47 -28.45 -2.30
C PRO A 356 10.00 -28.09 -2.59
N PHE A 357 9.58 -26.87 -2.21
CA PHE A 357 8.20 -26.39 -2.37
C PHE A 357 8.14 -25.04 -3.11
N ALA A 358 9.21 -24.62 -3.80
CA ALA A 358 9.32 -23.29 -4.38
C ALA A 358 8.42 -23.03 -5.60
N GLU A 359 7.88 -24.08 -6.20
CA GLU A 359 7.12 -24.00 -7.44
C GLU A 359 5.65 -24.36 -7.23
N LEU A 360 4.79 -23.61 -7.91
CA LEU A 360 3.38 -23.94 -8.14
C LEU A 360 3.19 -24.31 -9.61
N ASP A 361 2.34 -25.30 -9.84
CA ASP A 361 2.01 -25.77 -11.17
C ASP A 361 1.00 -24.80 -11.83
N GLY A 362 1.49 -23.69 -12.38
CA GLY A 362 0.73 -22.74 -13.21
C GLY A 362 -0.64 -22.32 -12.62
N ASP A 363 -1.70 -22.50 -13.41
CA ASP A 363 -3.09 -22.13 -13.09
C ASP A 363 -3.82 -23.15 -12.17
N GLU A 364 -3.09 -24.07 -11.50
CA GLU A 364 -3.71 -25.06 -10.62
C GLU A 364 -4.50 -24.38 -9.48
N ARG A 365 -5.80 -24.70 -9.36
CA ARG A 365 -6.67 -24.20 -8.29
C ARG A 365 -7.01 -25.31 -7.29
N HIS A 366 -6.91 -24.98 -6.01
CA HIS A 366 -7.16 -25.88 -4.88
C HIS A 366 -8.55 -25.63 -4.27
N ASP A 367 -9.13 -26.60 -3.55
CA ASP A 367 -10.42 -26.36 -2.88
C ASP A 367 -10.26 -25.26 -1.81
N GLY A 368 -9.19 -25.34 -1.02
CA GLY A 368 -8.83 -24.31 -0.04
C GLY A 368 -7.41 -23.80 -0.25
N VAL A 369 -7.16 -22.54 0.09
CA VAL A 369 -5.82 -21.97 0.21
C VAL A 369 -5.62 -21.47 1.64
N ILE A 370 -4.55 -21.89 2.30
CA ILE A 370 -4.22 -21.49 3.67
C ILE A 370 -2.87 -20.78 3.70
N SER A 371 -2.70 -19.81 4.60
CA SER A 371 -1.42 -19.13 4.87
C SER A 371 -1.36 -18.74 6.34
N THR A 372 -0.40 -19.29 7.09
CA THR A 372 -0.37 -19.14 8.57
C THR A 372 0.80 -18.33 9.14
N ASP A 373 1.82 -18.03 8.33
CA ASP A 373 3.04 -17.32 8.73
C ASP A 373 3.77 -16.74 7.49
N VAL A 374 3.08 -15.90 6.70
CA VAL A 374 3.59 -15.39 5.40
C VAL A 374 3.27 -13.93 5.18
N VAL A 375 2.01 -13.53 5.32
CA VAL A 375 1.57 -12.23 4.82
C VAL A 375 2.24 -11.07 5.57
N GLU A 376 2.60 -11.24 6.84
CA GLU A 376 3.37 -10.29 7.64
C GLU A 376 4.85 -10.18 7.24
N HIS A 377 5.37 -11.17 6.53
CA HIS A 377 6.75 -11.25 6.03
C HIS A 377 6.93 -10.56 4.66
N LEU A 378 5.84 -10.14 4.03
CA LEU A 378 5.85 -9.43 2.75
C LEU A 378 6.11 -7.93 2.96
N SER A 379 6.58 -7.27 1.92
CA SER A 379 6.49 -5.80 1.84
C SER A 379 5.01 -5.38 1.80
N PRO A 380 4.63 -4.24 2.41
CA PRO A 380 3.24 -3.78 2.40
C PRO A 380 2.69 -3.54 0.99
N PHE A 381 3.58 -3.36 0.00
CA PHE A 381 3.20 -3.21 -1.41
C PHE A 381 2.85 -4.53 -2.10
N ASP A 382 3.35 -5.65 -1.59
CA ASP A 382 3.12 -6.98 -2.18
C ASP A 382 1.99 -7.75 -1.51
N VAL A 383 1.66 -7.43 -0.26
CA VAL A 383 0.52 -8.04 0.45
C VAL A 383 -0.77 -8.07 -0.40
N PRO A 384 -1.19 -6.98 -1.05
CA PRO A 384 -2.48 -6.96 -1.74
C PRO A 384 -2.56 -7.94 -2.92
N TRP A 385 -1.47 -8.09 -3.69
CA TRP A 385 -1.47 -9.02 -4.83
C TRP A 385 -1.21 -10.46 -4.41
N VAL A 386 -0.42 -10.71 -3.37
CA VAL A 386 -0.24 -12.07 -2.84
C VAL A 386 -1.55 -12.58 -2.24
N ILE A 387 -2.29 -11.73 -1.49
CA ILE A 387 -3.63 -12.11 -1.02
C ILE A 387 -4.56 -12.33 -2.21
N ASP A 388 -4.54 -11.46 -3.24
CA ASP A 388 -5.35 -11.67 -4.44
C ASP A 388 -5.03 -13.00 -5.16
N GLU A 389 -3.75 -13.36 -5.26
CA GLU A 389 -3.30 -14.64 -5.80
C GLU A 389 -3.84 -15.81 -4.97
N MET A 390 -3.78 -15.74 -3.63
CA MET A 390 -4.35 -16.79 -2.76
C MET A 390 -5.86 -16.98 -3.02
N PHE A 391 -6.61 -15.90 -3.24
CA PHE A 391 -8.02 -15.99 -3.64
C PHE A 391 -8.16 -16.55 -5.07
N GLY A 392 -7.28 -16.13 -5.99
CA GLY A 392 -7.19 -16.62 -7.36
C GLY A 392 -6.86 -18.11 -7.47
N LEU A 393 -6.14 -18.69 -6.51
CA LEU A 393 -5.82 -20.12 -6.42
C LEU A 393 -6.90 -20.94 -5.70
N ALA A 394 -7.86 -20.31 -5.02
CA ALA A 394 -8.90 -20.99 -4.24
C ALA A 394 -10.21 -21.20 -5.02
N ARG A 395 -10.81 -22.39 -4.88
CA ARG A 395 -12.14 -22.71 -5.42
C ARG A 395 -13.27 -22.58 -4.41
N LYS A 396 -13.00 -22.80 -3.12
CA LYS A 396 -14.04 -22.85 -2.08
C LYS A 396 -13.73 -21.95 -0.88
N PHE A 397 -12.50 -21.97 -0.35
CA PHE A 397 -12.16 -21.11 0.78
C PHE A 397 -10.72 -20.59 0.82
N VAL A 398 -10.53 -19.48 1.55
CA VAL A 398 -9.22 -18.92 1.91
C VAL A 398 -9.10 -18.78 3.43
N PHE A 399 -7.99 -19.22 4.02
CA PHE A 399 -7.69 -19.04 5.43
C PHE A 399 -6.33 -18.35 5.62
N ILE A 400 -6.32 -17.15 6.19
CA ILE A 400 -5.09 -16.37 6.39
C ILE A 400 -4.91 -16.01 7.86
N VAL A 401 -3.68 -16.09 8.35
CA VAL A 401 -3.27 -15.56 9.64
C VAL A 401 -2.26 -14.43 9.41
N ALA A 402 -2.42 -13.33 10.13
CA ALA A 402 -1.50 -12.20 10.06
C ALA A 402 -1.03 -11.78 11.46
N ALA A 403 0.28 -11.78 11.71
CA ALA A 403 0.84 -11.18 12.91
C ALA A 403 0.87 -9.65 12.82
N CYS A 404 0.22 -8.98 13.78
CA CYS A 404 0.20 -7.52 13.91
C CYS A 404 1.25 -7.03 14.93
N TYR A 405 2.41 -7.69 15.02
CA TYR A 405 3.47 -7.40 15.99
C TYR A 405 4.84 -7.83 15.46
N PRO A 406 5.96 -7.33 16.01
CA PRO A 406 7.31 -7.71 15.55
C PRO A 406 7.63 -9.20 15.70
N ALA A 407 8.32 -9.76 14.72
CA ALA A 407 8.91 -11.10 14.81
C ALA A 407 9.95 -11.16 15.94
N ILE A 408 10.19 -12.37 16.44
CA ILE A 408 11.40 -12.66 17.23
C ILE A 408 12.63 -12.74 16.31
N LYS A 409 12.43 -13.17 15.06
CA LYS A 409 13.51 -13.35 14.09
C LYS A 409 13.88 -12.02 13.42
N THR A 410 15.14 -11.92 13.04
CA THR A 410 15.71 -10.80 12.31
C THR A 410 16.15 -11.30 10.94
N LEU A 411 15.96 -10.49 9.91
CA LEU A 411 16.46 -10.75 8.56
C LEU A 411 18.00 -10.64 8.53
N PRO A 412 18.68 -11.24 7.53
CA PRO A 412 20.12 -11.10 7.33
C PRO A 412 20.63 -9.64 7.30
N ASP A 413 19.81 -8.71 6.81
CA ASP A 413 20.13 -7.27 6.78
C ASP A 413 19.92 -6.52 8.12
N GLY A 414 19.49 -7.23 9.17
CA GLY A 414 19.28 -6.66 10.51
C GLY A 414 17.87 -6.11 10.77
N ARG A 415 16.97 -6.07 9.77
CA ARG A 415 15.57 -5.67 9.97
C ARG A 415 14.74 -6.77 10.64
N ASN A 416 13.58 -6.39 11.18
CA ASN A 416 12.65 -7.38 11.72
C ASN A 416 12.05 -8.24 10.60
N ALA A 417 11.90 -9.56 10.82
CA ALA A 417 11.36 -10.45 9.79
C ALA A 417 9.88 -10.20 9.48
N HIS A 418 9.09 -9.62 10.40
CA HIS A 418 7.75 -9.14 10.05
C HIS A 418 7.89 -7.72 9.49
N THR A 419 8.01 -7.62 8.16
CA THR A 419 8.17 -6.35 7.44
C THR A 419 6.86 -5.58 7.27
N THR A 420 5.72 -6.27 7.35
CA THR A 420 4.39 -5.63 7.40
C THR A 420 3.75 -5.82 8.76
N GLN A 421 3.76 -4.77 9.58
CA GLN A 421 3.16 -4.78 10.93
C GLN A 421 1.97 -3.82 10.98
N GLN A 422 0.86 -4.21 10.35
CA GLN A 422 -0.34 -3.40 10.27
C GLN A 422 -1.41 -3.85 11.27
N GLN A 423 -2.32 -2.94 11.60
CA GLN A 423 -3.44 -3.24 12.52
C GLN A 423 -4.45 -4.21 11.88
N PRO A 424 -5.23 -4.96 12.68
CA PRO A 424 -6.20 -5.94 12.17
C PRO A 424 -7.15 -5.40 11.10
N TYR A 425 -7.58 -4.15 11.21
CA TYR A 425 -8.47 -3.53 10.23
C TYR A 425 -7.84 -3.37 8.84
N TRP A 426 -6.53 -3.10 8.78
CA TRP A 426 -5.83 -3.01 7.50
C TRP A 426 -5.80 -4.36 6.78
N TRP A 427 -5.48 -5.45 7.50
CA TRP A 427 -5.53 -6.81 6.97
C TRP A 427 -6.94 -7.19 6.50
N HIS A 428 -7.96 -6.83 7.28
CA HIS A 428 -9.36 -7.04 6.91
C HIS A 428 -9.71 -6.29 5.62
N THR A 429 -9.16 -5.09 5.42
CA THR A 429 -9.33 -4.32 4.18
C THR A 429 -8.71 -5.05 2.99
N GLN A 430 -7.51 -5.62 3.13
CA GLN A 430 -6.87 -6.37 2.05
C GLN A 430 -7.68 -7.63 1.67
N MET A 431 -8.16 -8.38 2.68
CA MET A 431 -9.05 -9.53 2.47
C MET A 431 -10.34 -9.14 1.75
N ALA A 432 -10.99 -8.06 2.19
CA ALA A 432 -12.24 -7.60 1.59
C ALA A 432 -12.05 -7.16 0.12
N LEU A 433 -10.92 -6.52 -0.21
CA LEU A 433 -10.59 -6.14 -1.58
C LEU A 433 -10.41 -7.37 -2.48
N ALA A 434 -9.68 -8.39 -2.02
CA ALA A 434 -9.54 -9.64 -2.77
C ALA A 434 -10.88 -10.38 -2.90
N ALA A 435 -11.62 -10.53 -1.80
CA ALA A 435 -12.93 -11.19 -1.80
C ALA A 435 -13.94 -10.52 -2.75
N ARG A 436 -13.89 -9.19 -2.90
CA ARG A 436 -14.74 -8.45 -3.85
C ARG A 436 -14.46 -8.83 -5.30
N ARG A 437 -13.21 -9.15 -5.66
CA ARG A 437 -12.81 -9.60 -7.00
C ARG A 437 -13.03 -11.10 -7.22
N HIS A 438 -13.12 -11.88 -6.14
CA HIS A 438 -13.31 -13.34 -6.16
C HIS A 438 -14.59 -13.75 -5.41
N PRO A 439 -15.78 -13.40 -5.94
CA PRO A 439 -17.04 -13.62 -5.25
C PRO A 439 -17.36 -15.11 -5.06
N GLY A 440 -18.05 -15.44 -3.96
CA GLY A 440 -18.53 -16.79 -3.68
C GLY A 440 -17.56 -17.68 -2.89
N LEU A 441 -16.33 -17.23 -2.64
CA LEU A 441 -15.39 -17.89 -1.74
C LEU A 441 -15.74 -17.60 -0.28
N ARG A 442 -15.70 -18.63 0.57
CA ARG A 442 -15.68 -18.44 2.03
C ARG A 442 -14.29 -18.00 2.44
N TRP A 443 -14.15 -17.17 3.46
CA TRP A 443 -12.81 -16.80 3.91
C TRP A 443 -12.77 -16.49 5.40
N GLN A 444 -11.61 -16.74 5.99
CA GLN A 444 -11.33 -16.38 7.38
C GLN A 444 -9.95 -15.74 7.48
N LEU A 445 -9.90 -14.62 8.18
CA LEU A 445 -8.68 -13.92 8.57
C LEU A 445 -8.53 -13.95 10.08
N THR A 446 -7.40 -14.41 10.58
CA THR A 446 -7.04 -14.35 12.00
C THR A 446 -5.89 -13.38 12.21
N CYS A 447 -6.18 -12.21 12.78
CA CYS A 447 -5.17 -11.22 13.14
C CYS A 447 -4.68 -11.47 14.58
N GLN A 448 -3.38 -11.72 14.75
CA GLN A 448 -2.77 -11.88 16.07
C GLN A 448 -2.18 -10.57 16.57
N GLN A 449 -2.48 -10.20 17.82
CA GLN A 449 -1.93 -9.01 18.48
C GLN A 449 -1.23 -9.41 19.78
N LYS A 450 -0.16 -8.71 20.15
CA LYS A 450 0.47 -8.80 21.47
C LYS A 450 0.23 -7.50 22.22
N GLY A 451 -0.48 -7.58 23.34
CA GLY A 451 -0.69 -6.46 24.26
C GLY A 451 -0.03 -6.72 25.61
N ARG A 452 -0.13 -5.72 26.51
CA ARG A 452 0.39 -5.83 27.89
C ARG A 452 -0.21 -6.98 28.69
N LEU A 453 -1.46 -7.37 28.37
CA LEU A 453 -2.20 -8.46 29.01
C LEU A 453 -2.06 -9.81 28.29
N GLY A 454 -1.13 -9.94 27.34
CA GLY A 454 -0.89 -11.17 26.58
C GLY A 454 -1.34 -11.11 25.13
N ARG A 455 -1.55 -12.28 24.52
CA ARG A 455 -1.94 -12.41 23.12
C ARG A 455 -3.44 -12.27 22.96
N ARG A 456 -3.86 -11.48 21.98
CA ARG A 456 -5.26 -11.35 21.55
C ARG A 456 -5.36 -11.80 20.09
N GLN A 457 -6.46 -12.45 19.74
CA GLN A 457 -6.80 -12.74 18.35
C GLN A 457 -8.09 -12.00 17.98
N THR A 458 -8.11 -11.46 16.77
CA THR A 458 -9.31 -10.91 16.15
C THR A 458 -9.57 -11.72 14.88
N VAL A 459 -10.76 -12.28 14.76
CA VAL A 459 -11.16 -13.09 13.60
C VAL A 459 -12.16 -12.31 12.75
N PHE A 460 -11.92 -12.27 11.45
CA PHE A 460 -12.84 -11.75 10.45
C PHE A 460 -13.21 -12.86 9.47
N THR A 461 -14.42 -12.81 8.95
CA THR A 461 -14.97 -13.76 7.96
C THR A 461 -15.78 -13.03 6.91
N GLU A 462 -16.26 -13.73 5.89
CA GLU A 462 -17.17 -13.17 4.88
C GLU A 462 -18.45 -12.54 5.46
N ALA A 463 -18.83 -12.90 6.68
CA ALA A 463 -19.99 -12.36 7.39
C ALA A 463 -19.66 -11.13 8.26
N SER A 464 -18.39 -10.75 8.38
CA SER A 464 -17.98 -9.55 9.11
C SER A 464 -18.39 -8.28 8.35
N ALA A 465 -18.74 -7.21 9.08
CA ALA A 465 -19.05 -5.94 8.45
C ALA A 465 -17.87 -5.43 7.61
N LEU A 466 -18.09 -5.23 6.31
CA LEU A 466 -17.02 -4.93 5.37
C LEU A 466 -16.38 -3.57 5.69
N PRO A 467 -15.04 -3.48 5.65
CA PRO A 467 -14.33 -2.22 5.89
C PRO A 467 -14.43 -1.26 4.69
N LEU A 468 -15.03 -1.71 3.59
CA LEU A 468 -15.08 -0.97 2.34
C LEU A 468 -16.34 -0.09 2.20
N ASP A 469 -17.35 -0.34 3.03
CA ASP A 469 -18.65 0.32 3.00
C ASP A 469 -18.73 1.51 3.97
#